data_AF-A0A4Z1FPU5-F1
#
_entry.id   AF-A0A4Z1FPU5-F1
#
_cell.length_a   1.000
_cell.length_b   1.000
_cell.length_c   1.000
_cell.angle_alpha   90.00
_cell.angle_beta   90.00
_cell.angle_gamma   90.00
#
_symmetry.space_group_name_H-M   'P 1'
#
loop_
_entity.id
_entity.type
_entity.pdbx_description
1 polymer ?
#
loop_
_entity_poly.entity_id
_entity_poly.type
_entity_poly.pdbx_seq_one_letter_code
_entity_poly.pdbx_strand_id
1 'polypeptide(L)'
;MATDMKVDTNPNTMPPPLQADKTPLPEYVPPTEGPLSLLPATWVPYAQLMRIEKPAAQSHAANLSFPRPSFEQRLIPHLYISSGCPFLRGAACTWNDFLDAPYDQQVARCRLRPIARNAVSGPAALVFMAIQTVLGVLTTLAPLPQAARAPAALLSATQLVYPLCKRFTDYPQLWLGASFAFGVGVGAGAGGVDLLEMCGRLDALASSETRILCTLACLYFFVVLNTLIYDTIYGHQDPKDDLKAGVKSLAVAWRSDTKRNCTVLAVIEIALLVATSMLGRLTTGFDILAIGGTTLVLITMLYSVKLEDPESCMSCFKWLIWGTGATLSLGLLSS
;
A
#
# COMPACT_ATOMS: atom_id res chain seq x y z
N MET A 1 -31.32 -6.09 41.91
CA MET A 1 -32.32 -5.56 40.97
C MET A 1 -31.64 -5.43 39.61
N ALA A 2 -31.73 -6.49 38.81
CA ALA A 2 -31.21 -6.54 37.45
C ALA A 2 -32.38 -6.18 36.52
N THR A 3 -32.20 -5.17 35.67
CA THR A 3 -33.18 -4.81 34.66
C THR A 3 -32.70 -5.37 33.33
N ASP A 4 -33.36 -6.45 32.90
CA ASP A 4 -33.19 -7.07 31.59
C ASP A 4 -33.51 -6.08 30.48
N MET A 5 -32.51 -5.75 29.67
CA MET A 5 -32.72 -5.03 28.41
C MET A 5 -32.82 -6.07 27.30
N LYS A 6 -34.04 -6.49 26.99
CA LYS A 6 -34.34 -7.36 25.84
C LYS A 6 -33.92 -6.65 24.55
N VAL A 7 -32.91 -7.21 23.88
CA VAL A 7 -32.54 -6.82 22.51
C VAL A 7 -33.56 -7.46 21.57
N ASP A 8 -34.33 -6.62 20.87
CA ASP A 8 -35.30 -7.04 19.87
C ASP A 8 -34.56 -7.54 18.61
N THR A 9 -34.74 -8.82 18.27
CA THR A 9 -34.00 -9.55 17.23
C THR A 9 -34.73 -9.52 15.87
N ASN A 10 -35.38 -8.42 15.51
CA ASN A 10 -36.07 -8.32 14.22
C ASN A 10 -35.07 -7.86 13.11
N PRO A 11 -34.76 -8.69 12.10
CA PRO A 11 -33.79 -8.36 11.06
C PRO A 11 -34.28 -7.32 10.03
N ASN A 12 -35.53 -6.84 10.12
CA ASN A 12 -36.16 -5.95 9.13
C ASN A 12 -36.42 -4.52 9.61
N THR A 13 -35.99 -4.15 10.82
CA THR A 13 -36.06 -2.76 11.28
C THR A 13 -34.69 -2.11 11.12
N MET A 14 -34.55 -1.25 10.10
CA MET A 14 -33.41 -0.32 10.07
C MET A 14 -33.42 0.47 11.38
N PRO A 15 -32.29 0.56 12.11
CA PRO A 15 -32.21 1.47 13.23
C PRO A 15 -32.54 2.89 12.74
N PRO A 16 -33.24 3.71 13.56
CA PRO A 16 -33.47 5.11 13.21
C PRO A 16 -32.13 5.78 12.90
N PRO A 17 -32.07 6.77 11.99
CA PRO A 17 -30.83 7.47 11.70
C PRO A 17 -30.27 8.01 13.01
N LEU A 18 -29.14 7.45 13.45
CA LEU A 18 -28.39 7.97 14.59
C LEU A 18 -28.15 9.45 14.28
N GLN A 19 -28.66 10.33 15.15
CA GLN A 19 -28.52 11.78 15.02
C GLN A 19 -27.06 12.09 14.67
N ALA A 20 -26.84 12.83 13.59
CA ALA A 20 -25.52 13.28 13.20
C ALA A 20 -24.86 13.92 14.43
N ASP A 21 -23.75 13.32 14.86
CA ASP A 21 -23.04 13.73 16.06
C ASP A 21 -22.68 15.22 15.92
N LYS A 22 -23.23 16.06 16.81
CA LYS A 22 -23.12 17.53 16.76
C LYS A 22 -21.77 18.02 17.30
N THR A 23 -20.77 17.16 17.33
CA THR A 23 -19.44 17.50 17.82
C THR A 23 -18.84 18.57 16.90
N PRO A 24 -18.44 19.75 17.43
CA PRO A 24 -17.79 20.79 16.65
C PRO A 24 -16.57 20.19 15.97
N LEU A 25 -16.64 20.30 14.66
CA LEU A 25 -15.71 19.77 13.71
C LEU A 25 -14.35 20.50 13.85
N PRO A 26 -13.21 19.80 13.98
CA PRO A 26 -11.91 20.44 14.25
C PRO A 26 -11.57 21.45 13.15
N GLU A 27 -11.05 22.61 13.55
CA GLU A 27 -10.60 23.65 12.65
C GLU A 27 -9.29 23.25 11.97
N TYR A 28 -9.11 23.63 10.71
CA TYR A 28 -7.86 23.37 10.03
C TYR A 28 -6.75 24.27 10.59
N VAL A 29 -5.70 23.65 11.12
CA VAL A 29 -4.48 24.35 11.52
C VAL A 29 -3.38 24.02 10.50
N PRO A 30 -2.73 25.02 9.87
CA PRO A 30 -1.58 24.80 9.01
C PRO A 30 -0.45 24.04 9.74
N PRO A 31 0.29 23.14 9.06
CA PRO A 31 1.40 22.43 9.67
C PRO A 31 2.47 23.40 10.18
N THR A 32 2.81 23.31 11.46
CA THR A 32 3.88 24.10 12.10
C THR A 32 5.22 23.38 12.10
N GLU A 33 5.22 22.06 11.94
CA GLU A 33 6.40 21.19 11.98
C GLU A 33 6.49 20.30 10.73
N GLY A 34 7.69 19.78 10.47
CA GLY A 34 7.96 18.84 9.39
C GLY A 34 8.13 19.48 8.00
N PRO A 35 8.17 18.67 6.93
CA PRO A 35 8.50 19.17 5.58
C PRO A 35 7.45 20.13 5.02
N LEU A 36 6.20 20.06 5.50
CA LEU A 36 5.12 20.92 5.03
C LEU A 36 5.24 22.36 5.55
N SER A 37 5.84 22.59 6.72
CA SER A 37 5.99 23.95 7.27
C SER A 37 7.05 24.78 6.54
N LEU A 38 7.91 24.13 5.75
CA LEU A 38 8.93 24.79 4.91
C LEU A 38 8.35 25.32 3.58
N LEU A 39 7.13 24.93 3.23
CA LEU A 39 6.51 25.28 1.96
C LEU A 39 5.68 26.57 2.07
N PRO A 40 5.55 27.35 0.97
CA PRO A 40 4.58 28.43 0.91
C PRO A 40 3.17 27.93 1.25
N ALA A 41 2.38 28.73 1.96
CA ALA A 41 1.03 28.34 2.40
C ALA A 41 0.12 27.87 1.25
N THR A 42 0.31 28.43 0.05
CA THR A 42 -0.44 28.05 -1.16
C THR A 42 -0.05 26.68 -1.72
N TRP A 43 1.14 26.16 -1.40
CA TRP A 43 1.65 24.87 -1.86
C TRP A 43 1.33 23.74 -0.88
N VAL A 44 1.13 24.07 0.40
CA VAL A 44 0.81 23.09 1.47
C VAL A 44 -0.34 22.15 1.09
N PRO A 45 -1.49 22.62 0.55
CA PRO A 45 -2.58 21.72 0.16
C PRO A 45 -2.18 20.71 -0.92
N TYR A 46 -1.36 21.11 -1.90
CA TYR A 46 -0.86 20.23 -2.96
C TYR A 46 0.17 19.22 -2.43
N ALA A 47 1.06 19.66 -1.53
CA ALA A 47 2.02 18.79 -0.86
C ALA A 47 1.33 17.73 0.04
N GLN A 48 0.22 18.10 0.68
CA GLN A 48 -0.64 17.18 1.42
C GLN A 48 -1.30 16.14 0.49
N LEU A 49 -1.72 16.52 -0.73
CA LEU A 49 -2.23 15.56 -1.72
C LEU A 49 -1.14 14.57 -2.16
N MET A 50 0.11 15.04 -2.28
CA MET A 50 1.25 14.19 -2.56
C MET A 50 1.66 13.29 -1.39
N ARG A 51 1.14 13.55 -0.18
CA ARG A 51 1.48 12.86 1.06
C ARG A 51 2.99 12.87 1.33
N ILE A 52 3.65 14.01 1.09
CA ILE A 52 5.11 14.19 1.28
C ILE A 52 5.50 13.98 2.76
N GLU A 53 4.59 14.32 3.68
CA GLU A 53 4.74 14.14 5.11
C GLU A 53 4.58 12.69 5.58
N LYS A 54 3.93 11.84 4.77
CA LYS A 54 3.67 10.46 5.18
C LYS A 54 4.80 9.54 4.77
N PRO A 55 5.20 8.63 5.66
CA PRO A 55 6.17 7.61 5.33
C PRO A 55 5.72 6.82 4.10
N ALA A 56 6.67 6.47 3.25
CA ALA A 56 6.36 5.85 1.99
C ALA A 56 7.36 4.73 1.72
N ALA A 57 6.85 3.53 1.46
CA ALA A 57 7.60 2.30 1.21
C ALA A 57 8.42 2.31 -0.11
N GLN A 58 8.65 3.49 -0.69
CA GLN A 58 8.94 3.74 -2.10
C GLN A 58 10.28 3.15 -2.56
N SER A 59 11.24 2.97 -1.65
CA SER A 59 12.60 2.51 -1.97
C SER A 59 12.71 1.00 -2.16
N HIS A 60 11.73 0.21 -1.72
CA HIS A 60 11.90 -1.24 -1.66
C HIS A 60 11.70 -1.92 -3.02
N ALA A 61 10.88 -1.34 -3.91
CA ALA A 61 10.65 -1.89 -5.24
C ALA A 61 11.88 -1.76 -6.16
N ALA A 62 12.73 -0.76 -5.92
CA ALA A 62 13.97 -0.57 -6.67
C ALA A 62 14.90 -1.77 -6.44
N ASN A 63 15.05 -2.24 -5.20
CA ASN A 63 15.94 -3.36 -4.82
C ASN A 63 15.51 -4.73 -5.35
N LEU A 64 14.35 -4.85 -6.01
CA LEU A 64 13.80 -6.11 -6.53
C LEU A 64 14.36 -6.50 -7.92
N SER A 65 15.47 -5.89 -8.38
CA SER A 65 16.12 -6.29 -9.63
C SER A 65 16.65 -7.74 -9.54
N PHE A 66 15.84 -8.68 -10.03
CA PHE A 66 16.12 -10.10 -10.09
C PHE A 66 15.88 -10.62 -11.52
N PRO A 67 16.76 -11.44 -12.13
CA PRO A 67 17.99 -12.03 -11.58
C PRO A 67 19.12 -11.00 -11.44
N ARG A 68 20.07 -11.28 -10.54
CA ARG A 68 21.14 -10.39 -10.05
C ARG A 68 21.93 -9.74 -11.20
N PRO A 69 21.61 -8.51 -11.62
CA PRO A 69 22.42 -7.78 -12.58
C PRO A 69 23.68 -7.28 -11.87
N SER A 70 24.68 -6.83 -12.63
CA SER A 70 25.82 -6.14 -12.02
C SER A 70 25.35 -4.89 -11.24
N PHE A 71 26.15 -4.42 -10.27
CA PHE A 71 25.81 -3.22 -9.49
C PHE A 71 25.50 -2.02 -10.40
N GLU A 72 26.29 -1.81 -11.45
CA GLU A 72 26.09 -0.73 -12.43
C GLU A 72 24.76 -0.87 -13.19
N GLN A 73 24.38 -2.09 -13.56
CA GLN A 73 23.11 -2.37 -14.23
C GLN A 73 21.89 -2.15 -13.31
N ARG A 74 22.07 -2.24 -11.99
CA ARG A 74 21.02 -1.94 -11.01
C ARG A 74 20.91 -0.45 -10.71
N LEU A 75 22.03 0.26 -10.58
CA LEU A 75 22.06 1.63 -10.07
C LEU A 75 21.21 2.59 -10.89
N ILE A 76 21.32 2.56 -12.21
CA ILE A 76 20.60 3.49 -13.10
C ILE A 76 19.08 3.29 -13.01
N PRO A 77 18.51 2.08 -13.21
CA PRO A 77 17.08 1.83 -13.00
C PRO A 77 16.60 2.20 -11.59
N HIS A 78 17.42 1.96 -10.55
CA HIS A 78 17.08 2.35 -9.18
C HIS A 78 16.90 3.85 -9.04
N LEU A 79 17.79 4.66 -9.63
CA LEU A 79 17.70 6.11 -9.58
C LEU A 79 16.45 6.62 -10.31
N TYR A 80 16.12 6.03 -11.46
CA TYR A 80 14.88 6.37 -12.19
C TYR A 80 13.63 6.03 -11.38
N ILE A 81 13.53 4.80 -10.88
CA ILE A 81 12.40 4.37 -10.04
C ILE A 81 12.28 5.26 -8.79
N SER A 82 13.38 5.49 -8.08
CA SER A 82 13.38 6.26 -6.84
C SER A 82 13.02 7.73 -7.06
N SER A 83 13.45 8.34 -8.16
CA SER A 83 13.14 9.74 -8.47
C SER A 83 11.70 9.94 -8.96
N GLY A 84 11.13 8.97 -9.68
CA GLY A 84 9.77 9.10 -10.19
C GLY A 84 8.66 8.57 -9.27
N CYS A 85 8.98 7.67 -8.34
CA CYS A 85 8.02 7.10 -7.39
C CYS A 85 7.25 8.15 -6.56
N PRO A 86 7.89 9.25 -6.06
CA PRO A 86 7.16 10.30 -5.35
C PRO A 86 6.04 10.93 -6.19
N PHE A 87 6.27 11.16 -7.49
CA PHE A 87 5.27 11.74 -8.39
C PHE A 87 4.13 10.76 -8.68
N LEU A 88 4.43 9.50 -9.03
CA LEU A 88 3.39 8.50 -9.31
C LEU A 88 2.54 8.18 -8.07
N ARG A 89 3.17 8.08 -6.90
CA ARG A 89 2.43 7.94 -5.64
C ARG A 89 1.57 9.17 -5.37
N GLY A 90 2.12 10.37 -5.56
CA GLY A 90 1.37 11.60 -5.36
C GLY A 90 0.15 11.68 -6.28
N ALA A 91 0.30 11.26 -7.54
CA ALA A 91 -0.81 11.16 -8.49
C ALA A 91 -1.89 10.16 -8.00
N ALA A 92 -1.48 8.97 -7.56
CA ALA A 92 -2.40 7.97 -7.01
C ALA A 92 -3.11 8.45 -5.73
N CYS A 93 -2.41 9.16 -4.84
CA CYS A 93 -2.99 9.75 -3.64
C CYS A 93 -3.97 10.87 -3.99
N THR A 94 -3.63 11.71 -4.97
CA THR A 94 -4.51 12.77 -5.48
C THR A 94 -5.78 12.19 -6.08
N TRP A 95 -5.65 11.12 -6.88
CA TRP A 95 -6.78 10.38 -7.45
C TRP A 95 -7.68 9.78 -6.36
N ASN A 96 -7.07 9.15 -5.35
CA ASN A 96 -7.81 8.61 -4.22
C ASN A 96 -8.58 9.70 -3.48
N ASP A 97 -7.93 10.80 -3.10
CA ASP A 97 -8.59 11.88 -2.37
C ASP A 97 -9.66 12.59 -3.22
N PHE A 98 -9.51 12.62 -4.55
CA PHE A 98 -10.54 13.13 -5.46
C PHE A 98 -11.80 12.24 -5.44
N LEU A 99 -11.63 10.92 -5.51
CA LEU A 99 -12.75 9.97 -5.49
C LEU A 99 -13.38 9.80 -4.10
N ASP A 100 -12.59 9.92 -3.04
CA ASP A 100 -13.02 9.73 -1.66
C ASP A 100 -13.60 11.02 -1.05
N ALA A 101 -13.46 12.19 -1.70
CA ALA A 101 -13.85 13.49 -1.13
C ALA A 101 -15.25 13.56 -0.48
N PRO A 102 -16.33 13.03 -1.09
CA PRO A 102 -17.67 13.05 -0.45
C PRO A 102 -17.76 12.19 0.83
N TYR A 103 -16.97 11.13 0.92
CA TYR A 103 -16.89 10.25 2.09
C TYR A 103 -15.94 10.83 3.14
N ASP A 104 -14.79 11.33 2.70
CA ASP A 104 -13.80 11.96 3.56
C ASP A 104 -14.39 13.15 4.33
N GLN A 105 -15.35 13.89 3.74
CA GLN A 105 -16.11 14.95 4.42
C GLN A 105 -16.92 14.46 5.63
N GLN A 106 -17.31 13.18 5.67
CA GLN A 106 -18.13 12.57 6.71
C GLN A 106 -17.30 11.91 7.82
N VAL A 107 -15.98 11.76 7.62
CA VAL A 107 -15.07 11.09 8.56
C VAL A 107 -14.21 12.13 9.28
N ALA A 108 -14.20 12.12 10.62
CA ALA A 108 -13.54 13.15 11.44
C ALA A 108 -12.06 13.33 11.12
N ARG A 109 -11.33 12.22 10.88
CA ARG A 109 -9.90 12.24 10.51
C ARG A 109 -9.67 12.77 9.08
N CYS A 110 -10.56 12.47 8.14
CA CYS A 110 -10.31 12.69 6.72
C CYS A 110 -10.87 14.00 6.18
N ARG A 111 -11.83 14.63 6.88
CA ARG A 111 -12.47 15.86 6.42
C ARG A 111 -11.54 17.07 6.27
N LEU A 112 -10.38 17.05 6.92
CA LEU A 112 -9.34 18.07 6.78
C LEU A 112 -8.42 17.85 5.57
N ARG A 113 -8.65 16.80 4.77
CA ARG A 113 -7.91 16.60 3.52
C ARG A 113 -8.18 17.74 2.54
N PRO A 114 -7.20 18.13 1.70
CA PRO A 114 -7.28 19.31 0.85
C PRO A 114 -8.55 19.41 -0.01
N ILE A 115 -8.96 18.32 -0.67
CA ILE A 115 -10.15 18.31 -1.53
C ILE A 115 -11.42 18.29 -0.68
N ALA A 116 -11.47 17.47 0.38
CA ALA A 116 -12.62 17.38 1.28
C ALA A 116 -12.98 18.72 1.94
N ARG A 117 -11.97 19.51 2.35
CA ARG A 117 -12.15 20.85 2.93
C ARG A 117 -12.20 22.00 1.92
N ASN A 118 -12.23 21.70 0.61
CA ASN A 118 -12.23 22.68 -0.48
C ASN A 118 -10.98 23.60 -0.53
N ALA A 119 -9.84 23.18 0.03
CA ALA A 119 -8.57 23.90 -0.12
C ALA A 119 -7.96 23.74 -1.52
N VAL A 120 -8.32 22.67 -2.24
CA VAL A 120 -8.01 22.45 -3.66
C VAL A 120 -9.29 22.08 -4.37
N SER A 121 -9.60 22.76 -5.48
CA SER A 121 -10.80 22.45 -6.28
C SER A 121 -10.63 21.13 -7.04
N GLY A 122 -11.74 20.46 -7.37
CA GLY A 122 -11.73 19.22 -8.15
C GLY A 122 -10.93 19.33 -9.47
N PRO A 123 -11.19 20.35 -10.32
CA PRO A 123 -10.41 20.55 -11.54
C PRO A 123 -8.91 20.79 -11.28
N ALA A 124 -8.55 21.57 -10.26
CA ALA A 124 -7.15 21.81 -9.91
C ALA A 124 -6.45 20.52 -9.44
N ALA A 125 -7.14 19.67 -8.68
CA ALA A 125 -6.62 18.36 -8.27
C ALA A 125 -6.37 17.45 -9.48
N LEU A 126 -7.27 17.43 -10.48
CA LEU A 126 -7.09 16.64 -11.70
C LEU A 126 -5.91 17.14 -12.55
N VAL A 127 -5.76 18.46 -12.72
CA VAL A 127 -4.59 19.05 -13.41
C VAL A 127 -3.30 18.69 -12.68
N PHE A 128 -3.30 18.82 -11.35
CA PHE A 128 -2.14 18.46 -10.53
C PHE A 128 -1.80 16.97 -10.61
N MET A 129 -2.80 16.09 -10.59
CA MET A 129 -2.63 14.65 -10.82
C MET A 129 -2.03 14.36 -12.20
N ALA A 130 -2.50 15.05 -13.25
CA ALA A 130 -1.97 14.88 -14.60
C ALA A 130 -0.49 15.32 -14.69
N ILE A 131 -0.13 16.45 -14.09
CA ILE A 131 1.26 16.92 -14.02
C ILE A 131 2.15 15.89 -13.31
N GLN A 132 1.73 15.42 -12.14
CA GLN A 132 2.47 14.38 -11.40
C GLN A 132 2.60 13.09 -12.21
N THR A 133 1.55 12.67 -12.92
CA THR A 133 1.60 11.49 -13.78
C THR A 133 2.61 11.66 -14.90
N VAL A 134 2.61 12.80 -15.60
CA VAL A 134 3.58 13.10 -16.67
C VAL A 134 5.01 13.09 -16.12
N LEU A 135 5.27 13.79 -15.01
CA LEU A 135 6.59 13.82 -14.38
C LEU A 135 7.04 12.41 -13.95
N GLY A 136 6.13 11.64 -13.34
CA GLY A 136 6.39 10.26 -12.93
C GLY A 136 6.71 9.34 -14.11
N VAL A 137 5.96 9.44 -15.21
CA VAL A 137 6.18 8.64 -16.44
C VAL A 137 7.51 9.01 -17.10
N LEU A 138 7.84 10.31 -17.20
CA LEU A 138 9.09 10.77 -17.80
C LEU A 138 10.33 10.35 -16.98
N THR A 139 10.21 10.29 -15.66
CA THR A 139 11.31 9.94 -14.75
C THR A 139 11.45 8.44 -14.50
N THR A 140 10.37 7.66 -14.62
CA THR A 140 10.38 6.19 -14.44
C THR A 140 10.25 5.43 -15.76
N LEU A 141 9.08 5.47 -16.40
CA LEU A 141 8.69 4.56 -17.47
C LEU A 141 9.47 4.78 -18.77
N ALA A 142 9.74 6.05 -19.11
CA ALA A 142 10.47 6.42 -20.31
C ALA A 142 11.92 5.88 -20.32
N PRO A 143 12.73 6.07 -19.27
CA PRO A 143 14.10 5.57 -19.24
C PRO A 143 14.24 4.08 -18.87
N LEU A 144 13.19 3.44 -18.33
CA LEU A 144 13.22 2.02 -18.00
C LEU A 144 13.23 1.11 -19.24
N PRO A 145 13.85 -0.09 -19.14
CA PRO A 145 13.81 -1.10 -20.20
C PRO A 145 12.38 -1.48 -20.59
N GLN A 146 12.18 -1.89 -21.85
CA GLN A 146 10.86 -2.28 -22.37
C GLN A 146 10.17 -3.35 -21.50
N ALA A 147 10.94 -4.33 -21.02
CA ALA A 147 10.47 -5.40 -20.13
C ALA A 147 9.83 -4.88 -18.82
N ALA A 148 10.25 -3.71 -18.31
CA ALA A 148 9.69 -3.10 -17.10
C ALA A 148 8.41 -2.29 -17.35
N ARG A 149 8.13 -1.93 -18.62
CA ARG A 149 7.05 -0.99 -18.95
C ARG A 149 5.65 -1.58 -18.76
N ALA A 150 5.44 -2.83 -19.17
CA ALA A 150 4.14 -3.48 -19.01
C ALA A 150 3.75 -3.67 -17.52
N PRO A 151 4.64 -4.19 -16.64
CA PRO A 151 4.37 -4.22 -15.20
C PRO A 151 4.11 -2.83 -14.60
N ALA A 152 4.85 -1.80 -15.01
CA ALA A 152 4.66 -0.44 -14.53
C ALA A 152 3.32 0.17 -14.97
N ALA A 153 2.88 -0.13 -16.20
CA ALA A 153 1.57 0.26 -16.70
C ALA A 153 0.45 -0.46 -15.93
N LEU A 154 0.59 -1.76 -15.67
CA LEU A 154 -0.37 -2.53 -14.86
C LEU A 154 -0.45 -2.03 -13.41
N LEU A 155 0.69 -1.74 -12.78
CA LEU A 155 0.74 -1.09 -11.47
C LEU A 155 -0.06 0.21 -11.47
N SER A 156 0.18 1.08 -12.46
CA SER A 156 -0.48 2.38 -12.56
C SER A 156 -1.99 2.24 -12.81
N ALA A 157 -2.37 1.35 -13.75
CA ALA A 157 -3.77 1.08 -14.07
C ALA A 157 -4.52 0.53 -12.84
N THR A 158 -3.89 -0.37 -12.08
CA THR A 158 -4.53 -0.96 -10.92
C THR A 158 -4.70 0.01 -9.75
N GLN A 159 -3.75 0.92 -9.57
CA GLN A 159 -3.88 2.05 -8.63
C GLN A 159 -5.06 2.98 -8.97
N LEU A 160 -5.43 3.14 -10.24
CA LEU A 160 -6.60 3.95 -10.61
C LEU A 160 -7.93 3.26 -10.24
N VAL A 161 -7.95 1.93 -10.21
CA VAL A 161 -9.16 1.17 -9.89
C VAL A 161 -9.32 0.97 -8.37
N TYR A 162 -8.22 0.87 -7.63
CA TYR A 162 -8.23 0.59 -6.18
C TYR A 162 -9.22 1.45 -5.35
N PRO A 163 -9.32 2.79 -5.53
CA PRO A 163 -10.23 3.60 -4.70
C PRO A 163 -11.69 3.25 -4.96
N LEU A 164 -12.00 2.80 -6.18
CA LEU A 164 -13.35 2.37 -6.57
C LEU A 164 -13.73 1.06 -5.88
N CYS A 165 -12.77 0.19 -5.57
CA CYS A 165 -13.00 -1.11 -4.93
C CYS A 165 -13.71 -0.99 -3.59
N LYS A 166 -13.43 0.07 -2.81
CA LYS A 166 -14.07 0.34 -1.51
C LYS A 166 -15.60 0.45 -1.60
N ARG A 167 -16.15 0.66 -2.81
CA ARG A 167 -17.58 0.84 -3.08
C ARG A 167 -18.31 -0.47 -3.39
N PHE A 168 -17.60 -1.50 -3.86
CA PHE A 168 -18.24 -2.73 -4.35
C PHE A 168 -17.74 -4.01 -3.67
N THR A 169 -16.55 -4.00 -3.07
CA THR A 169 -15.96 -5.19 -2.44
C THR A 169 -15.49 -4.91 -1.02
N ASP A 170 -15.57 -5.93 -0.14
CA ASP A 170 -15.00 -5.91 1.21
C ASP A 170 -13.48 -6.15 1.22
N TYR A 171 -12.88 -6.37 0.04
CA TYR A 171 -11.46 -6.69 -0.12
C TYR A 171 -10.67 -5.63 -0.92
N PRO A 172 -10.86 -4.31 -0.74
CA PRO A 172 -10.09 -3.31 -1.47
C PRO A 172 -8.58 -3.40 -1.18
N GLN A 173 -8.20 -3.89 0.02
CA GLN A 173 -6.80 -4.13 0.39
C GLN A 173 -6.12 -5.16 -0.53
N LEU A 174 -6.87 -6.14 -1.04
CA LEU A 174 -6.33 -7.12 -1.99
C LEU A 174 -5.98 -6.46 -3.33
N TRP A 175 -6.83 -5.55 -3.79
CA TRP A 175 -6.56 -4.74 -4.97
C TRP A 175 -5.36 -3.81 -4.79
N LEU A 176 -5.26 -3.17 -3.62
CA LEU A 176 -4.10 -2.34 -3.27
C LEU A 176 -2.81 -3.17 -3.24
N GLY A 177 -2.83 -4.34 -2.61
CA GLY A 177 -1.69 -5.27 -2.55
C GLY A 177 -1.27 -5.78 -3.92
N ALA A 178 -2.23 -6.21 -4.75
CA ALA A 178 -1.98 -6.62 -6.13
C ALA A 178 -1.34 -5.50 -6.96
N SER A 179 -1.77 -4.26 -6.72
CA SER A 179 -1.20 -3.08 -7.39
C SER A 179 0.27 -2.89 -7.02
N PHE A 180 0.60 -2.89 -5.72
CA PHE A 180 2.00 -2.77 -5.28
C PHE A 180 2.87 -3.96 -5.68
N ALA A 181 2.30 -5.15 -5.73
CA ALA A 181 3.01 -6.37 -6.11
C ALA A 181 3.49 -6.35 -7.58
N PHE A 182 2.85 -5.60 -8.48
CA PHE A 182 3.41 -5.35 -9.82
C PHE A 182 4.78 -4.64 -9.79
N GLY A 183 5.13 -3.99 -8.68
CA GLY A 183 6.48 -3.45 -8.44
C GLY A 183 7.57 -4.52 -8.48
N VAL A 184 7.27 -5.77 -8.11
CA VAL A 184 8.17 -6.93 -8.30
C VAL A 184 8.48 -7.13 -9.79
N GLY A 185 7.46 -7.03 -10.64
CA GLY A 185 7.62 -7.14 -12.09
C GLY A 185 8.38 -5.96 -12.70
N VAL A 186 8.19 -4.74 -12.18
CA VAL A 186 9.00 -3.58 -12.59
C VAL A 186 10.47 -3.79 -12.25
N GLY A 187 10.76 -4.26 -11.03
CA GLY A 187 12.13 -4.60 -10.61
C GLY A 187 12.74 -5.69 -11.48
N ALA A 188 12.02 -6.78 -11.73
CA ALA A 188 12.49 -7.87 -12.57
C ALA A 188 12.72 -7.43 -14.03
N GLY A 189 11.80 -6.65 -14.60
CA GLY A 189 11.93 -6.09 -15.95
C GLY A 189 13.09 -5.10 -16.07
N ALA A 190 13.39 -4.35 -15.01
CA ALA A 190 14.58 -3.51 -14.94
C ALA A 190 15.87 -4.33 -14.92
N GLY A 191 15.83 -5.54 -14.34
CA GLY A 191 16.89 -6.54 -14.38
C GLY A 191 16.96 -7.37 -15.68
N GLY A 192 16.08 -7.09 -16.66
CA GLY A 192 16.05 -7.76 -17.97
C GLY A 192 15.09 -8.94 -18.08
N VAL A 193 14.23 -9.20 -17.08
CA VAL A 193 13.20 -10.25 -17.17
C VAL A 193 11.95 -9.73 -17.86
N ASP A 194 11.68 -10.20 -19.08
CA ASP A 194 10.42 -9.93 -19.74
C ASP A 194 9.35 -10.94 -19.31
N LEU A 195 8.55 -10.55 -18.31
CA LEU A 195 7.46 -11.37 -17.80
C LEU A 195 6.38 -11.65 -18.86
N LEU A 196 6.14 -10.73 -19.79
CA LEU A 196 5.11 -10.92 -20.82
C LEU A 196 5.57 -11.97 -21.83
N GLU A 197 6.85 -11.91 -22.22
CA GLU A 197 7.46 -12.91 -23.08
C GLU A 197 7.42 -14.30 -22.40
N MET A 198 7.84 -14.40 -21.13
CA MET A 198 7.82 -15.67 -20.39
C MET A 198 6.41 -16.26 -20.30
N CYS A 199 5.40 -15.44 -20.00
CA CYS A 199 4.00 -15.86 -19.97
C CYS A 199 3.47 -16.28 -21.34
N GLY A 200 4.00 -15.74 -22.44
CA GLY A 200 3.64 -16.14 -23.80
C GLY A 200 4.17 -17.52 -24.21
N ARG A 201 5.14 -18.07 -23.46
CA ARG A 201 5.81 -19.35 -23.77
C ARG A 201 5.90 -20.30 -22.57
N LEU A 202 4.88 -20.31 -21.70
CA LEU A 202 4.85 -21.10 -20.45
C LEU A 202 5.23 -22.58 -20.66
N ASP A 203 4.67 -23.23 -21.68
CA ASP A 203 4.92 -24.66 -21.97
C ASP A 203 6.34 -24.94 -22.48
N ALA A 204 7.03 -23.91 -22.95
CA ALA A 204 8.38 -24.00 -23.51
C ALA A 204 9.44 -23.40 -22.59
N LEU A 205 9.09 -22.97 -21.36
CA LEU A 205 10.05 -22.41 -20.43
C LEU A 205 11.09 -23.45 -20.02
N ALA A 206 12.37 -23.04 -20.06
CA ALA A 206 13.42 -23.85 -19.49
C ALA A 206 13.23 -23.95 -17.96
N SER A 207 13.70 -25.04 -17.35
CA SER A 207 13.59 -25.23 -15.89
C SER A 207 14.17 -24.06 -15.07
N SER A 208 15.16 -23.35 -15.59
CA SER A 208 15.70 -22.13 -14.97
C SER A 208 14.74 -20.95 -15.02
N GLU A 209 14.04 -20.76 -16.13
CA GLU A 209 13.07 -19.69 -16.31
C GLU A 209 11.81 -19.95 -15.46
N THR A 210 11.34 -21.19 -15.40
CA THR A 210 10.25 -21.59 -14.51
C THR A 210 10.59 -21.26 -13.05
N ARG A 211 11.81 -21.54 -12.59
CA ARG A 211 12.26 -21.18 -11.23
C ARG A 211 12.22 -19.67 -11.00
N ILE A 212 12.68 -18.87 -11.96
CA ILE A 212 12.62 -17.40 -11.87
C ILE A 212 11.17 -16.95 -11.76
N LEU A 213 10.28 -17.45 -12.62
CA LEU A 213 8.87 -17.10 -12.60
C LEU A 213 8.21 -17.46 -11.27
N CYS A 214 8.47 -18.66 -10.73
CA CYS A 214 7.97 -19.06 -9.41
C CYS A 214 8.53 -18.18 -8.28
N THR A 215 9.81 -17.82 -8.34
CA THR A 215 10.45 -16.92 -7.35
C THR A 215 9.76 -15.55 -7.34
N LEU A 216 9.52 -14.99 -8.53
CA LEU A 216 8.82 -13.70 -8.70
C LEU A 216 7.36 -13.79 -8.28
N ALA A 217 6.69 -14.92 -8.53
CA ALA A 217 5.33 -15.16 -8.04
C ALA A 217 5.28 -15.20 -6.50
N CYS A 218 6.23 -15.87 -5.85
CA CYS A 218 6.32 -15.87 -4.39
C CYS A 218 6.53 -14.45 -3.84
N LEU A 219 7.42 -13.66 -4.44
CA LEU A 219 7.63 -12.26 -4.07
C LEU A 219 6.38 -11.40 -4.34
N TYR A 220 5.68 -11.62 -5.45
CA TYR A 220 4.43 -10.94 -5.76
C TYR A 220 3.40 -11.18 -4.65
N PHE A 221 3.13 -12.44 -4.32
CA PHE A 221 2.17 -12.78 -3.27
C PHE A 221 2.64 -12.35 -1.88
N PHE A 222 3.94 -12.35 -1.61
CA PHE A 222 4.49 -11.76 -0.40
C PHE A 222 4.08 -10.29 -0.26
N VAL A 223 4.30 -9.48 -1.31
CA VAL A 223 3.92 -8.05 -1.30
C VAL A 223 2.41 -7.89 -1.13
N VAL A 224 1.61 -8.71 -1.82
CA VAL A 224 0.14 -8.72 -1.64
C VAL A 224 -0.20 -8.93 -0.16
N LEU A 225 0.26 -10.04 0.44
CA LEU A 225 -0.09 -10.40 1.82
C LEU A 225 0.40 -9.37 2.83
N ASN A 226 1.60 -8.84 2.65
CA ASN A 226 2.14 -7.79 3.50
C ASN A 226 1.22 -6.55 3.47
N THR A 227 0.77 -6.14 2.27
CA THR A 227 -0.21 -5.06 2.11
C THR A 227 -1.55 -5.37 2.75
N LEU A 228 -2.09 -6.58 2.59
CA LEU A 228 -3.32 -6.97 3.28
C LEU A 228 -3.18 -6.79 4.79
N ILE A 229 -2.06 -7.24 5.38
CA ILE A 229 -1.86 -7.19 6.82
C ILE A 229 -1.77 -5.75 7.32
N TYR A 230 -0.83 -4.95 6.80
CA TYR A 230 -0.65 -3.59 7.32
C TYR A 230 -1.85 -2.69 7.02
N ASP A 231 -2.48 -2.83 5.86
CA ASP A 231 -3.58 -1.94 5.44
C ASP A 231 -4.89 -2.32 6.16
N THR A 232 -5.08 -3.59 6.49
CA THR A 232 -6.19 -4.01 7.35
C THR A 232 -6.03 -3.48 8.78
N ILE A 233 -4.82 -3.54 9.34
CA ILE A 233 -4.55 -2.94 10.65
C ILE A 233 -4.77 -1.42 10.62
N TYR A 234 -4.32 -0.75 9.56
CA TYR A 234 -4.55 0.68 9.37
C TYR A 234 -6.04 1.03 9.27
N GLY A 235 -6.85 0.17 8.67
CA GLY A 235 -8.31 0.31 8.57
C GLY A 235 -9.04 0.30 9.91
N HIS A 236 -8.41 -0.14 11.00
CA HIS A 236 -8.98 -0.08 12.35
C HIS A 236 -8.86 1.30 13.02
N GLN A 237 -8.36 2.33 12.32
CA GLN A 237 -8.33 3.69 12.88
C GLN A 237 -9.72 4.33 13.03
N ASP A 238 -10.64 4.10 12.08
CA ASP A 238 -11.98 4.73 12.10
C ASP A 238 -13.12 3.74 11.70
N PRO A 239 -13.18 2.51 12.24
CA PRO A 239 -14.10 1.48 11.73
C PRO A 239 -15.58 1.86 11.86
N LYS A 240 -15.93 2.69 12.85
CA LYS A 240 -17.30 3.18 13.07
C LYS A 240 -17.71 4.21 12.03
N ASP A 241 -16.82 5.12 11.68
CA ASP A 241 -17.11 6.18 10.71
C ASP A 241 -17.10 5.61 9.29
N ASP A 242 -16.19 4.67 8.99
CA ASP A 242 -16.17 3.93 7.72
C ASP A 242 -17.48 3.16 7.50
N LEU A 243 -17.98 2.47 8.54
CA LEU A 243 -19.25 1.75 8.48
C LEU A 243 -20.44 2.69 8.24
N LYS A 244 -20.46 3.86 8.91
CA LYS A 244 -21.51 4.87 8.73
C LYS A 244 -21.48 5.48 7.32
N ALA A 245 -20.28 5.71 6.78
CA ALA A 245 -20.08 6.23 5.44
C ALA A 245 -20.33 5.17 4.33
N GLY A 246 -20.60 3.92 4.70
CA GLY A 246 -20.84 2.82 3.76
C GLY A 246 -19.57 2.31 3.07
N VAL A 247 -18.39 2.57 3.64
CA VAL A 247 -17.09 2.14 3.11
C VAL A 247 -16.87 0.67 3.46
N LYS A 248 -16.57 -0.15 2.46
CA LYS A 248 -16.26 -1.57 2.63
C LYS A 248 -14.76 -1.80 2.79
N SER A 249 -14.36 -2.69 3.70
CA SER A 249 -12.95 -3.01 3.96
C SER A 249 -12.79 -4.30 4.76
N LEU A 250 -11.60 -4.93 4.71
CA LEU A 250 -11.28 -6.08 5.55
C LEU A 250 -11.35 -5.78 7.05
N ALA A 251 -11.04 -4.55 7.47
CA ALA A 251 -11.15 -4.16 8.88
C ALA A 251 -12.62 -4.18 9.34
N VAL A 252 -13.54 -3.69 8.49
CA VAL A 252 -14.98 -3.73 8.73
C VAL A 252 -15.53 -5.15 8.67
N ALA A 253 -15.02 -5.99 7.76
CA ALA A 253 -15.47 -7.37 7.58
C ALA A 253 -14.97 -8.30 8.70
N TRP A 254 -13.69 -8.24 9.06
CA TRP A 254 -13.08 -9.12 10.06
C TRP A 254 -13.29 -8.67 11.50
N ARG A 255 -13.47 -7.38 11.76
CA ARG A 255 -13.75 -6.83 13.11
C ARG A 255 -12.74 -7.36 14.15
N SER A 256 -13.20 -8.17 15.11
CA SER A 256 -12.37 -8.76 16.17
C SER A 256 -11.46 -9.89 15.69
N ASP A 257 -11.77 -10.53 14.56
CA ASP A 257 -10.97 -11.65 14.01
C ASP A 257 -9.72 -11.16 13.26
N THR A 258 -9.53 -9.85 13.10
CA THR A 258 -8.40 -9.29 12.33
C THR A 258 -7.05 -9.81 12.79
N LYS A 259 -6.78 -9.88 14.10
CA LYS A 259 -5.49 -10.40 14.59
C LYS A 259 -5.26 -11.84 14.14
N ARG A 260 -6.25 -12.72 14.33
CA ARG A 260 -6.17 -14.13 13.94
C ARG A 260 -5.94 -14.28 12.44
N ASN A 261 -6.70 -13.57 11.63
CA ASN A 261 -6.58 -13.63 10.17
C ASN A 261 -5.23 -13.08 9.71
N CYS A 262 -4.77 -11.96 10.25
CA CYS A 262 -3.44 -11.42 9.99
C CYS A 262 -2.32 -12.38 10.41
N THR A 263 -2.46 -13.12 11.51
CA THR A 263 -1.48 -14.15 11.90
C THR A 263 -1.41 -15.29 10.89
N VAL A 264 -2.56 -15.77 10.39
CA VAL A 264 -2.58 -16.80 9.34
C VAL A 264 -1.90 -16.29 8.07
N LEU A 265 -2.22 -15.06 7.65
CA LEU A 265 -1.58 -14.45 6.49
C LEU A 265 -0.07 -14.26 6.69
N ALA A 266 0.36 -13.87 7.89
CA ALA A 266 1.78 -13.70 8.23
C ALA A 266 2.56 -15.02 8.13
N VAL A 267 1.96 -16.15 8.56
CA VAL A 267 2.60 -17.47 8.40
C VAL A 267 2.77 -17.82 6.91
N ILE A 268 1.77 -17.55 6.09
CA ILE A 268 1.84 -17.78 4.64
C ILE A 268 2.87 -16.83 4.00
N GLU A 269 2.90 -15.56 4.41
CA GLU A 269 3.86 -14.54 3.96
C GLU A 269 5.31 -15.00 4.22
N ILE A 270 5.59 -15.53 5.41
CA ILE A 270 6.92 -16.07 5.74
C ILE A 270 7.23 -17.33 4.93
N ALA A 271 6.26 -18.23 4.73
CA ALA A 271 6.45 -19.41 3.88
C ALA A 271 6.78 -19.04 2.43
N LEU A 272 6.18 -17.96 1.91
CA LEU A 272 6.50 -17.42 0.58
C LEU A 272 7.93 -16.88 0.53
N LEU A 273 8.42 -16.19 1.56
CA LEU A 273 9.82 -15.74 1.59
C LEU A 273 10.81 -16.91 1.66
N VAL A 274 10.49 -17.97 2.41
CA VAL A 274 11.29 -19.22 2.43
C VAL A 274 11.33 -19.83 1.03
N ALA A 275 10.17 -19.93 0.36
CA ALA A 275 10.11 -20.43 -1.02
C ALA A 275 10.91 -19.55 -1.99
N THR A 276 10.83 -18.23 -1.86
CA THR A 276 11.64 -17.28 -2.64
C THR A 276 13.13 -17.55 -2.45
N SER A 277 13.60 -17.76 -1.22
CA SER A 277 15.01 -18.06 -0.95
C SER A 277 15.45 -19.37 -1.61
N MET A 278 14.66 -20.44 -1.44
CA MET A 278 14.97 -21.77 -1.98
C MET A 278 14.95 -21.79 -3.52
N LEU A 279 13.91 -21.23 -4.14
CA LEU A 279 13.74 -21.19 -5.60
C LEU A 279 14.75 -20.25 -6.28
N GLY A 280 14.96 -19.08 -5.66
CA GLY A 280 15.90 -18.06 -6.12
C GLY A 280 17.37 -18.35 -5.79
N ARG A 281 17.63 -19.39 -4.99
CA ARG A 281 18.96 -19.76 -4.46
C ARG A 281 19.65 -18.56 -3.82
N LEU A 282 18.92 -17.86 -2.96
CA LEU A 282 19.40 -16.66 -2.28
C LEU A 282 20.39 -17.02 -1.17
N THR A 283 21.10 -16.03 -0.65
CA THR A 283 22.17 -16.26 0.33
C THR A 283 21.62 -16.47 1.74
N THR A 284 22.44 -17.03 2.63
CA THR A 284 22.14 -17.06 4.07
C THR A 284 21.87 -15.65 4.63
N GLY A 285 22.45 -14.61 4.03
CA GLY A 285 22.16 -13.23 4.35
C GLY A 285 20.69 -12.87 4.11
N PHE A 286 20.09 -13.34 3.01
CA PHE A 286 18.66 -13.17 2.74
C PHE A 286 17.81 -13.89 3.78
N ASP A 287 18.17 -15.12 4.14
CA ASP A 287 17.42 -15.88 5.14
C ASP A 287 17.42 -15.18 6.51
N ILE A 288 18.56 -14.67 6.95
CA ILE A 288 18.66 -13.96 8.24
C ILE A 288 17.94 -12.61 8.18
N LEU A 289 18.24 -11.79 7.16
CA LEU A 289 17.79 -10.41 7.11
C LEU A 289 16.34 -10.29 6.64
N ALA A 290 15.97 -10.93 5.52
CA ALA A 290 14.60 -10.84 5.00
C ALA A 290 13.65 -11.77 5.75
N ILE A 291 13.93 -13.08 5.85
CA ILE A 291 13.01 -14.02 6.50
C ILE A 291 12.98 -13.77 8.00
N GLY A 292 14.15 -13.81 8.65
CA GLY A 292 14.27 -13.60 10.10
C GLY A 292 13.80 -12.21 10.54
N GLY A 293 14.25 -11.16 9.85
CA GLY A 293 13.86 -9.79 10.15
C GLY A 293 12.35 -9.54 9.96
N THR A 294 11.77 -9.98 8.84
CA THR A 294 10.31 -9.82 8.61
C THR A 294 9.50 -10.60 9.63
N THR A 295 9.94 -11.81 10.00
CA THR A 295 9.30 -12.61 11.06
C THR A 295 9.28 -11.86 12.39
N LEU A 296 10.41 -11.27 12.79
CA LEU A 296 10.50 -10.49 14.02
C LEU A 296 9.59 -9.26 13.99
N VAL A 297 9.56 -8.52 12.88
CA VAL A 297 8.67 -7.36 12.69
C VAL A 297 7.20 -7.79 12.82
N LEU A 298 6.78 -8.83 12.10
CA LEU A 298 5.40 -9.33 12.13
C LEU A 298 4.98 -9.80 13.52
N ILE A 299 5.81 -10.58 14.21
CA ILE A 299 5.52 -11.05 15.58
C ILE A 299 5.37 -9.85 16.52
N THR A 300 6.33 -8.93 16.51
CA THR A 300 6.33 -7.77 17.41
C THR A 300 5.10 -6.91 17.19
N MET A 301 4.75 -6.65 15.93
CA MET A 301 3.63 -5.79 15.57
C MET A 301 2.27 -6.44 15.84
N LEU A 302 2.07 -7.70 15.44
CA LEU A 302 0.80 -8.41 15.68
C LEU A 302 0.57 -8.70 17.16
N TYR A 303 1.63 -8.90 17.95
CA TYR A 303 1.53 -9.04 19.40
C TYR A 303 1.16 -7.70 20.06
N SER A 304 1.82 -6.61 19.67
CA SER A 304 1.74 -5.32 20.38
C SER A 304 0.55 -4.45 19.97
N VAL A 305 0.00 -4.64 18.77
CA VAL A 305 -1.07 -3.79 18.24
C VAL A 305 -2.35 -3.91 19.08
N LYS A 306 -2.96 -2.78 19.42
CA LYS A 306 -4.29 -2.70 20.03
C LYS A 306 -5.24 -2.15 18.97
N LEU A 307 -6.18 -2.97 18.50
CA LEU A 307 -7.02 -2.62 17.35
C LEU A 307 -8.01 -1.50 17.68
N GLU A 308 -8.33 -1.33 18.95
CA GLU A 308 -9.24 -0.30 19.45
C GLU A 308 -8.56 1.07 19.63
N ASP A 309 -7.23 1.13 19.50
CA ASP A 309 -6.42 2.33 19.67
C ASP A 309 -5.88 2.80 18.29
N PRO A 310 -6.44 3.89 17.73
CA PRO A 310 -6.02 4.41 16.43
C PRO A 310 -4.52 4.77 16.35
N GLU A 311 -3.91 5.22 17.45
CA GLU A 311 -2.49 5.55 17.48
C GLU A 311 -1.62 4.29 17.46
N SER A 312 -2.06 3.24 18.17
CA SER A 312 -1.43 1.91 18.10
C SER A 312 -1.50 1.35 16.68
N CYS A 313 -2.67 1.43 16.03
CA CYS A 313 -2.87 1.01 14.63
C CYS A 313 -1.98 1.79 13.66
N MET A 314 -1.89 3.12 13.80
CA MET A 314 -1.01 3.97 12.98
C MET A 314 0.47 3.60 13.17
N SER A 315 0.90 3.39 14.41
CA SER A 315 2.29 3.06 14.72
C SER A 315 2.65 1.68 14.18
N CYS A 316 1.77 0.70 14.37
CA CYS A 316 1.90 -0.65 13.81
C CYS A 316 1.98 -0.62 12.27
N PHE A 317 1.10 0.13 11.62
CA PHE A 317 1.12 0.31 10.16
C PHE A 317 2.47 0.85 9.65
N LYS A 318 3.01 1.90 10.28
CA LYS A 318 4.30 2.48 9.91
C LYS A 318 5.44 1.47 10.07
N TRP A 319 5.48 0.76 11.20
CA TRP A 319 6.52 -0.24 11.47
C TRP A 319 6.42 -1.46 10.58
N LEU A 320 5.21 -1.90 10.23
CA LEU A 320 5.04 -2.97 9.24
C LEU A 320 5.60 -2.51 7.90
N ILE A 321 5.20 -1.34 7.38
CA ILE A 321 5.70 -0.83 6.09
C ILE A 321 7.23 -0.67 6.05
N TRP A 322 7.80 0.01 7.04
CA TRP A 322 9.25 0.28 7.04
C TRP A 322 10.06 -0.93 7.45
N GLY A 323 9.59 -1.67 8.45
CA GLY A 323 10.28 -2.83 8.99
C GLY A 323 10.39 -3.92 7.95
N THR A 324 9.25 -4.38 7.38
CA THR A 324 9.25 -5.46 6.39
C THR A 324 9.90 -5.04 5.07
N GLY A 325 9.74 -3.78 4.69
CA GLY A 325 10.43 -3.22 3.53
C GLY A 325 11.96 -3.23 3.71
N ALA A 326 12.45 -2.74 4.85
CA ALA A 326 13.88 -2.67 5.14
C ALA A 326 14.50 -4.07 5.23
N THR A 327 13.85 -5.01 5.92
CA THR A 327 14.34 -6.38 6.07
C THR A 327 14.42 -7.08 4.71
N LEU A 328 13.38 -6.95 3.87
CA LEU A 328 13.40 -7.49 2.51
C LEU A 328 14.53 -6.88 1.68
N SER A 329 14.67 -5.54 1.70
CA SER A 329 15.71 -4.86 0.91
C SER A 329 17.12 -5.23 1.35
N LEU A 330 17.38 -5.28 2.65
CA LEU A 330 18.67 -5.72 3.19
C LEU A 330 18.97 -7.17 2.81
N GLY A 331 17.97 -8.05 2.88
CA GLY A 331 18.13 -9.44 2.43
C GLY A 331 18.47 -9.54 0.95
N LEU A 332 17.75 -8.81 0.08
CA LEU A 332 18.01 -8.79 -1.36
C LEU A 332 19.40 -8.21 -1.70
N LEU A 333 19.83 -7.17 -0.98
CA LEU A 333 21.18 -6.59 -1.15
C LEU A 333 22.30 -7.53 -0.70
N SER A 334 22.02 -8.43 0.25
CA SER A 334 22.98 -9.44 0.73
C SER A 334 23.13 -10.66 -0.20
N SER A 335 22.29 -10.76 -1.24
CA SER A 335 22.29 -11.85 -2.23
C SER A 335 22.95 -11.48 -3.55
#